data_AF-A0AB34C2E5-F1
#
_entry.id   AF-A0AB34C2E5-F1
#
_cell.length_a   1.000
_cell.length_b   1.000
_cell.length_c   1.000
_cell.angle_alpha   90.00
_cell.angle_beta   90.00
_cell.angle_gamma   90.00
#
_symmetry.space_group_name_H-M   'P 1'
#
loop_
_entity.id
_entity.type
_entity.pdbx_description
1 polymer ?
#
loop_
_entity_poly.entity_id
_entity_poly.type
_entity_poly.pdbx_seq_one_letter_code
_entity_poly.pdbx_strand_id
1 'polypeptide(L)' 'MKVIVTKLLGSAEVEFLREGVVVHRERFTGKVTSEYRRTIAYNEAFDTHRCRFVTAIPADRAFQYEVAL' A
#
# COMPACT_ATOMS: atom_id res chain seq x y z
N MET A 1 5.68 2.77 -11.16
CA MET A 1 5.67 2.21 -9.80
C MET A 1 4.69 1.05 -9.68
N LYS A 2 5.07 0.01 -8.95
CA LYS A 2 4.27 -1.18 -8.71
C LYS A 2 4.20 -1.48 -7.23
N VAL A 3 3.00 -1.77 -6.73
CA VAL A 3 2.79 -2.27 -5.37
C VAL A 3 2.46 -3.75 -5.44
N ILE A 4 3.29 -4.55 -4.79
CA ILE A 4 3.08 -6.00 -4.63
C ILE A 4 2.41 -6.17 -3.28
N VAL A 5 1.24 -6.79 -3.24
CA VAL A 5 0.53 -7.08 -1.99
C VAL A 5 0.51 -8.57 -1.78
N THR A 6 1.08 -9.04 -0.67
CA THR A 6 1.20 -10.47 -0.35
C THR A 6 0.16 -10.93 0.67
N LYS A 7 -0.39 -10.00 1.46
CA LYS A 7 -1.45 -10.28 2.45
C LYS A 7 -2.31 -9.03 2.67
N LEU A 8 -3.63 -9.16 2.57
CA LEU A 8 -4.59 -8.10 2.93
C LEU A 8 -5.91 -8.73 3.41
N LEU A 9 -6.44 -8.25 4.53
CA LEU A 9 -7.81 -8.56 4.96
C LEU A 9 -8.51 -7.28 5.42
N GLY A 10 -9.41 -6.75 4.60
CA GLY A 10 -10.10 -5.50 4.89
C GLY A 10 -9.59 -4.39 3.98
N SER A 11 -9.23 -3.24 4.56
CA SER A 11 -8.80 -2.08 3.78
C SER A 11 -7.52 -1.44 4.34
N ALA A 12 -6.56 -1.20 3.46
CA ALA A 12 -5.29 -0.55 3.75
C ALA A 12 -4.99 0.52 2.68
N GLU A 13 -4.25 1.53 3.07
CA GLU A 13 -3.77 2.61 2.19
C GLU A 13 -2.25 2.64 2.24
N VAL A 14 -1.63 2.77 1.06
CA VAL A 14 -0.21 3.11 0.94
C VAL A 14 -0.13 4.59 0.61
N GLU A 15 0.46 5.36 1.52
CA GLU A 15 0.76 6.77 1.33
C GLU A 15 2.20 6.89 0.81
N PHE A 16 2.38 7.65 -0.27
CA PHE A 16 3.69 8.01 -0.81
C PHE A 16 3.99 9.46 -0.40
N LEU A 17 5.20 9.70 0.09
CA LEU A 17 5.59 10.98 0.67
C LEU A 17 6.81 11.56 -0.02
N ARG A 18 6.79 12.87 -0.17
CA ARG A 18 7.91 13.70 -0.60
C ARG A 18 8.15 14.78 0.46
N GLU A 19 9.35 14.82 1.03
CA GLU A 19 9.74 15.78 2.08
C GLU A 19 8.75 15.78 3.27
N GLY A 20 8.20 14.60 3.60
CA GLY A 20 7.22 14.42 4.67
C GLY A 20 5.77 14.79 4.31
N VAL A 21 5.51 15.29 3.10
CA VAL A 21 4.17 15.59 2.58
C VAL A 21 3.64 14.41 1.79
N VAL A 22 2.38 14.01 2.02
CA VAL A 22 1.73 12.96 1.23
C VAL A 22 1.42 13.49 -0.17
N VAL A 23 2.01 12.87 -1.19
CA VAL A 23 1.85 13.24 -2.60
C VAL A 23 0.94 12.29 -3.37
N HIS A 24 0.85 11.02 -2.94
CA HIS A 24 -0.09 10.05 -3.50
C HIS A 24 -0.64 9.12 -2.43
N ARG A 25 -1.86 8.63 -2.64
CA ARG A 25 -2.48 7.58 -1.82
C ARG A 25 -3.08 6.51 -2.70
N GLU A 26 -2.69 5.28 -2.45
CA GLU A 26 -3.32 4.12 -3.09
C GLU A 26 -4.09 3.30 -2.07
N ARG A 27 -5.38 3.14 -2.31
CA ARG A 27 -6.25 2.31 -1.47
C ARG A 27 -6.36 0.89 -2.02
N PHE A 28 -6.21 -0.06 -1.12
CA PHE A 28 -6.38 -1.48 -1.34
C PHE A 28 -7.51 -1.98 -0.44
N THR A 29 -8.49 -2.67 -1.04
CA THR A 29 -9.64 -3.22 -0.31
C THR A 29 -9.91 -4.62 -0.79
N GLY A 30 -10.13 -5.54 0.14
CA GLY A 30 -10.54 -6.90 -0.16
C GLY A 30 -9.90 -7.95 0.76
N LYS A 31 -9.97 -9.20 0.31
CA LYS A 31 -9.30 -10.34 0.93
C LYS A 31 -8.30 -10.90 -0.07
N VAL A 32 -7.03 -10.77 0.27
CA VAL A 32 -5.89 -11.21 -0.52
C VAL A 32 -5.20 -12.30 0.27
N THR A 33 -5.39 -13.54 -0.19
CA THR A 33 -4.79 -14.75 0.41
C THR A 33 -3.61 -15.28 -0.40
N SER A 34 -3.30 -14.64 -1.52
CA SER A 34 -2.20 -14.96 -2.42
C SER A 34 -1.60 -13.66 -2.94
N GLU A 35 -0.31 -13.65 -3.28
CA GLU A 35 0.34 -12.47 -3.87
C GLU A 35 -0.45 -11.97 -5.08
N TYR A 36 -0.71 -10.66 -5.12
CA TYR A 36 -1.12 -9.99 -6.35
C TYR A 36 -0.37 -8.68 -6.51
N ARG A 37 -0.26 -8.26 -7.77
CA ARG A 37 0.55 -7.13 -8.17
C ARG A 37 -0.35 -6.07 -8.80
N ARG A 38 -0.26 -4.84 -8.32
CA ARG A 38 -0.97 -3.70 -8.89
C ARG A 38 0.01 -2.65 -9.39
N THR A 39 -0.08 -2.33 -10.67
CA THR A 39 0.63 -1.17 -11.22
C THR A 39 -0.14 0.08 -10.85
N ILE A 40 0.57 1.08 -10.31
CA ILE A 40 0.00 2.38 -9.99
C ILE A 40 0.43 3.35 -11.08
N ALA A 41 -0.54 4.01 -11.70
CA ALA A 41 -0.31 5.09 -12.66
C ALA A 41 0.01 6.38 -11.89
N TYR A 42 1.22 6.45 -11.32
CA TYR A 42 1.74 7.62 -10.64
C TYR A 42 3.18 7.86 -11.10
N ASN A 43 3.44 9.09 -11.55
CA ASN A 43 4.63 9.43 -12.33
C ASN A 43 5.54 10.44 -11.60
N GLU A 44 5.13 10.91 -10.42
CA GLU A 44 5.92 11.87 -9.65
C GLU A 44 6.87 11.14 -8.70
N ALA A 45 7.95 11.84 -8.34
CA ALA A 45 8.94 11.35 -7.40
C ALA A 45 8.38 11.35 -5.96
N PHE A 46 8.79 10.35 -5.19
CA PHE A 46 8.60 10.27 -3.74
C PHE A 46 9.87 9.68 -3.12
N ASP A 47 10.13 9.98 -1.86
CA ASP A 47 11.35 9.59 -1.14
C ASP A 47 11.05 8.54 -0.07
N THR A 48 9.80 8.44 0.39
CA THR A 48 9.38 7.39 1.33
C THR A 48 7.91 7.01 1.15
N HIS A 49 7.50 5.91 1.77
CA HIS A 49 6.12 5.42 1.76
C HIS A 49 5.77 4.79 3.10
N ARG A 50 4.48 4.81 3.46
CA ARG A 50 3.98 4.14 4.67
C ARG A 50 2.60 3.52 4.44
N CYS A 51 2.30 2.50 5.22
CA CYS A 51 0.98 1.88 5.23
C CYS A 51 0.13 2.45 6.37
N ARG A 52 -1.14 2.72 6.07
CA ARG A 52 -2.19 3.02 7.03
C ARG A 52 -3.33 2.00 6.91
N PHE A 53 -3.74 1.44 8.02
CA PHE A 53 -4.93 0.59 8.07
C PHE A 53 -6.19 1.43 8.15
N VAL A 54 -7.17 1.14 7.30
CA VAL A 54 -8.47 1.84 7.27
C VAL A 54 -9.51 1.09 8.10
N THR A 55 -9.36 -0.22 8.26
CA THR A 55 -10.17 -1.07 9.14
C THR A 55 -9.32 -1.64 10.27
N ALA A 56 -9.93 -1.95 11.42
CA ALA A 56 -9.24 -2.69 12.49
C ALA A 56 -8.86 -4.09 11.96
N ILE A 57 -7.60 -4.28 11.58
CA ILE A 57 -7.07 -5.58 11.15
C ILE A 57 -6.36 -6.20 12.37
N PRO A 58 -6.63 -7.48 12.70
CA PRO A 58 -5.83 -8.23 13.66
C PRO A 58 -4.32 -8.14 13.32
N ALA A 59 -3.47 -7.90 14.32
CA ALA A 59 -2.03 -7.63 14.09
C ALA A 59 -1.31 -8.77 13.33
N ASP A 60 -1.78 -10.01 13.45
CA ASP A 60 -1.28 -11.21 12.75
C ASP A 60 -1.69 -11.28 11.26
N ARG A 61 -2.62 -10.44 10.83
CA ARG A 61 -3.12 -10.33 9.44
C ARG A 61 -2.72 -9.00 8.78
N ALA A 62 -1.68 -8.37 9.30
CA ALA A 62 -1.12 -7.12 8.79
C ALA A 62 -0.94 -7.14 7.27
N PHE A 63 -1.21 -5.98 6.66
CA PHE A 63 -1.00 -5.73 5.25
C PHE A 63 0.49 -5.83 4.94
N GLN A 64 0.85 -6.75 4.06
CA GLN A 64 2.22 -6.93 3.60
C GLN A 64 2.32 -6.47 2.16
N TYR A 65 3.27 -5.57 1.90
CA TYR A 65 3.46 -5.00 0.58
C TYR A 65 4.91 -4.58 0.34
N GLU A 66 5.24 -4.48 -0.94
CA GLU A 66 6.52 -3.94 -1.43
C GLU A 66 6.24 -2.89 -2.51
N VAL A 67 7.09 -1.87 -2.56
CA VAL A 67 7.07 -0.84 -3.60
C VAL A 67 8.28 -1.05 -4.50
N ALA A 68 8.03 -1.36 -5.77
CA ALA A 68 9.05 -1.41 -6.81
C ALA A 68 8.90 -0.17 -7.71
N LEU A 69 10.00 0.59 -7.85
CA LEU A 69 10.08 1.76 -8.72
C LEU A 69 10.19 1.34 -10.19
#